data_AF-A0A7C3TRQ6-F1
#
_entry.id   AF-A0A7C3TRQ6-F1
#
_cell.length_a   1.000
_cell.length_b   1.000
_cell.length_c   1.000
_cell.angle_alpha   90.00
_cell.angle_beta   90.00
_cell.angle_gamma   90.00
#
_symmetry.space_group_name_H-M   'P 1'
#
loop_
_entity.id
_entity.type
_entity.pdbx_description
1 polymer ?
#
loop_
_entity_poly.entity_id
_entity_poly.type
_entity_poly.pdbx_seq_one_letter_code
_entity_poly.pdbx_strand_id
1 'polypeptide(L)'
;MKHVTITVIYEANALNRDEKIGGNILSIKKLSRNGQTFSFIGKPALRHYLFATLQKAYEDDWQPAPVTVQGEGEVVQFDILRAYMLTYAELDAFGYMYTIADQASLTRRAPVGITKAVSLEVYPGDMAFYANHDLVARGIRQGLSATPSPYNKEEHQSFYKASFTIDLDVLGEDVWIVNGCWYDREKKILRLYIFPPQQATLKKVKQGSGDGVYEVFDDKNKKEGIIKVDRDRGRLFVSKGLMRLSEDERQKISFKVEFLAEQEKNQKEDMKQQEGEQSEDAAQEKEQGGESQKQQGKKTKKPNIEIFGEDFDMDSVDVSGEKEEGYWFPFAKEPEFNEKKETLRISYSVGKEVCCCENNETNKGEKIYTISSPNRSEQPTGNATTNKQDKQPPIGQITVERLPSGKYSVTFCLSEKEKKKRLCQLLETIKNGFAVQSSNELNSLVPLFLVAAVVKVPSPVFHSYFHIAKRNDGTIWVLGLADGLKNSWLVKNAKDGNGKTGEQGGGGDVKGESVNSSVYIFKSSRVSWSEESGFRKEFTENWEDFLRNFGIQNGSTNQSNCQESTHEPKGNETPEGAKQNE
;
A
#
# COMPACT_ATOMS: atom_id res chain seq x y z
N MET A 1 12.40 -8.49 -15.54
CA MET A 1 11.71 -7.79 -16.65
C MET A 1 12.18 -6.34 -16.64
N LYS A 2 12.22 -5.65 -17.77
CA LYS A 2 12.57 -4.21 -17.82
C LYS A 2 11.35 -3.38 -17.40
N HIS A 3 11.51 -2.10 -17.07
CA HIS A 3 10.43 -1.25 -16.53
C HIS A 3 9.49 -0.75 -17.65
N VAL A 4 8.35 -0.18 -17.26
CA VAL A 4 7.41 0.48 -18.21
C VAL A 4 7.31 1.96 -17.91
N THR A 5 7.25 2.77 -18.96
CA THR A 5 6.80 4.16 -18.88
C THR A 5 5.57 4.36 -19.75
N ILE A 6 4.62 5.17 -19.29
CA ILE A 6 3.43 5.54 -20.02
C ILE A 6 3.28 7.05 -19.95
N THR A 7 2.99 7.71 -21.06
CA THR A 7 2.59 9.12 -21.07
C THR A 7 1.28 9.26 -21.82
N VAL A 8 0.34 9.97 -21.19
CA VAL A 8 -1.05 10.05 -21.60
C VAL A 8 -1.46 11.50 -21.72
N ILE A 9 -2.28 11.79 -22.73
CA ILE A 9 -3.00 13.05 -22.87
C ILE A 9 -4.50 12.76 -22.75
N TYR A 10 -5.13 13.41 -21.78
CA TYR A 10 -6.57 13.39 -21.53
C TYR A 10 -7.19 14.71 -21.96
N GLU A 11 -8.48 14.73 -22.26
CA GLU A 11 -9.29 15.95 -22.17
C GLU A 11 -10.16 15.82 -20.92
N ALA A 12 -10.11 16.82 -20.03
CA ALA A 12 -10.83 16.77 -18.76
C ALA A 12 -11.14 18.16 -18.23
N ASN A 13 -12.03 18.21 -17.23
CA ASN A 13 -12.19 19.38 -16.36
C ASN A 13 -11.09 19.41 -15.29
N ALA A 14 -10.96 20.52 -14.57
CA ALA A 14 -10.14 20.58 -13.37
C ALA A 14 -10.82 19.80 -12.22
N LEU A 15 -10.38 18.54 -12.03
CA LEU A 15 -11.05 17.54 -11.18
C LEU A 15 -10.75 17.67 -9.68
N ASN A 16 -9.71 18.39 -9.30
CA ASN A 16 -9.30 18.56 -7.91
C ASN A 16 -9.19 20.04 -7.52
N ARG A 17 -9.70 20.35 -6.33
CA ARG A 17 -9.86 21.72 -5.85
C ARG A 17 -8.86 22.05 -4.76
N ASP A 18 -8.66 23.34 -4.54
CA ASP A 18 -7.89 23.88 -3.42
C ASP A 18 -8.80 24.38 -2.30
N GLU A 19 -8.19 24.89 -1.22
CA GLU A 19 -8.91 25.61 -0.18
C GLU A 19 -9.71 26.78 -0.77
N LYS A 20 -10.85 27.09 -0.14
CA LYS A 20 -11.75 28.14 -0.61
C LYS A 20 -11.07 29.50 -0.48
N ILE A 21 -10.95 30.22 -1.59
CA ILE A 21 -10.48 31.62 -1.57
C ILE A 21 -11.64 32.50 -1.09
N GLY A 22 -11.39 33.33 -0.08
CA GLY A 22 -12.41 34.24 0.47
C GLY A 22 -13.65 33.54 1.03
N GLY A 23 -13.55 32.25 1.36
CA GLY A 23 -14.63 31.43 1.95
C GLY A 23 -15.71 30.94 0.97
N ASN A 24 -15.87 31.56 -0.20
CA ASN A 24 -16.95 31.25 -1.15
C ASN A 24 -16.49 30.96 -2.59
N ILE A 25 -15.18 30.96 -2.87
CA ILE A 25 -14.65 30.61 -4.20
C ILE A 25 -13.97 29.24 -4.14
N LEU A 26 -14.53 28.26 -4.86
CA LEU A 26 -13.90 26.95 -5.07
C LEU A 26 -12.79 27.07 -6.10
N SER A 27 -11.54 27.22 -5.64
CA SER A 27 -10.36 27.35 -6.49
C SER A 27 -9.94 26.01 -7.10
N ILE A 28 -9.45 26.04 -8.34
CA ILE A 28 -8.73 24.91 -8.94
C ILE A 28 -7.24 24.97 -8.54
N LYS A 29 -6.54 23.83 -8.64
CA LYS A 29 -5.09 23.80 -8.42
C LYS A 29 -4.34 24.32 -9.64
N LYS A 30 -3.41 25.26 -9.40
CA LYS A 30 -2.72 26.04 -10.43
C LYS A 30 -1.21 26.07 -10.20
N LEU A 31 -0.43 26.17 -11.27
CA LEU A 31 1.01 26.44 -11.24
C LEU A 31 1.36 27.55 -12.24
N SER A 32 2.38 28.35 -11.92
CA SER A 32 2.89 29.38 -12.82
C SER A 32 4.10 28.86 -13.59
N ARG A 33 4.12 29.07 -14.90
CA ARG A 33 5.25 28.77 -15.79
C ARG A 33 5.34 29.84 -16.86
N ASN A 34 6.52 30.44 -17.03
CA ASN A 34 6.77 31.49 -18.03
C ASN A 34 5.77 32.67 -17.97
N GLY A 35 5.37 33.08 -16.77
CA GLY A 35 4.38 34.15 -16.57
C GLY A 35 2.94 33.77 -16.89
N GLN A 36 2.68 32.53 -17.28
CA GLN A 36 1.34 32.00 -17.55
C GLN A 36 0.90 31.04 -16.44
N THR A 37 -0.41 30.88 -16.29
CA THR A 37 -1.02 30.00 -15.29
C THR A 37 -1.56 28.74 -15.95
N PHE A 38 -1.23 27.58 -15.40
CA PHE A 38 -1.69 26.27 -15.86
C PHE A 38 -2.39 25.56 -14.72
N SER A 39 -3.52 24.91 -14.98
CA SER A 39 -4.17 24.07 -13.98
C SER A 39 -3.51 22.69 -13.92
N PHE A 40 -3.66 21.99 -12.80
CA PHE A 40 -3.18 20.61 -12.71
C PHE A 40 -4.02 19.72 -11.81
N ILE A 41 -4.06 18.44 -12.15
CA ILE A 41 -4.54 17.36 -11.29
C ILE A 41 -3.37 16.80 -10.50
N GLY A 42 -3.48 16.82 -9.17
CA GLY A 42 -2.41 16.44 -8.27
C GLY A 42 -2.09 14.94 -8.32
N LYS A 43 -0.84 14.58 -8.04
CA LYS A 43 -0.42 13.18 -7.90
C LYS A 43 -1.33 12.38 -6.94
N PRO A 44 -1.69 12.87 -5.74
CA PRO A 44 -2.59 12.13 -4.85
C PRO A 44 -3.98 11.88 -5.45
N ALA A 45 -4.52 12.85 -6.20
CA ALA A 45 -5.81 12.70 -6.88
C ALA A 45 -5.74 11.65 -7.99
N LEU A 46 -4.71 11.69 -8.85
CA LEU A 46 -4.51 10.66 -9.87
C LEU A 46 -4.30 9.26 -9.28
N ARG A 47 -3.52 9.16 -8.19
CA ARG A 47 -3.34 7.90 -7.46
C ARG A 47 -4.67 7.38 -6.93
N HIS A 48 -5.49 8.25 -6.36
CA HIS A 48 -6.81 7.90 -5.87
C HIS A 48 -7.72 7.41 -7.01
N TYR A 49 -7.78 8.12 -8.15
CA TYR A 49 -8.61 7.70 -9.29
C TYR A 49 -8.14 6.39 -9.91
N LEU A 50 -6.82 6.20 -10.04
CA LEU A 50 -6.24 4.93 -10.49
C LEU A 50 -6.64 3.79 -9.55
N PHE A 51 -6.45 3.96 -8.23
CA PHE A 51 -6.79 2.93 -7.26
C PHE A 51 -8.30 2.64 -7.20
N ALA A 52 -9.15 3.67 -7.20
CA ALA A 52 -10.60 3.50 -7.21
C ALA A 52 -11.10 2.81 -8.49
N THR A 53 -10.43 3.03 -9.62
CA THR A 53 -10.74 2.33 -10.87
C THR A 53 -10.28 0.87 -10.81
N LEU A 54 -9.08 0.60 -10.28
CA LEU A 54 -8.58 -0.77 -10.07
C LEU A 54 -9.51 -1.57 -9.16
N GLN A 55 -9.95 -0.98 -8.04
CA GLN A 55 -10.89 -1.60 -7.12
C GLN A 55 -12.21 -1.97 -7.81
N LYS A 56 -12.76 -1.09 -8.65
CA LYS A 56 -14.02 -1.34 -9.38
C LYS A 56 -13.86 -2.36 -10.50
N ALA A 57 -12.73 -2.35 -11.21
CA ALA A 57 -12.49 -3.22 -12.36
C ALA A 57 -12.02 -4.63 -11.94
N TYR A 58 -11.33 -4.73 -10.80
CA TYR A 58 -10.68 -5.95 -10.32
C TYR A 58 -10.87 -6.06 -8.80
N GLU A 59 -12.13 -6.07 -8.35
CA GLU A 59 -12.52 -6.09 -6.93
C GLU A 59 -11.79 -7.20 -6.17
N ASP A 60 -11.68 -8.38 -6.76
CA ASP A 60 -10.95 -9.47 -6.12
C ASP A 60 -9.46 -9.18 -5.91
N ASP A 61 -8.78 -8.43 -6.75
CA ASP A 61 -7.32 -8.26 -6.62
C ASP A 61 -6.92 -6.97 -5.90
N TRP A 62 -7.80 -5.95 -5.94
CA TRP A 62 -7.49 -4.58 -5.50
C TRP A 62 -8.37 -4.13 -4.34
N GLN A 63 -8.32 -4.92 -3.27
CA GLN A 63 -8.97 -4.56 -2.00
C GLN A 63 -8.20 -3.42 -1.29
N PRO A 64 -8.91 -2.49 -0.64
CA PRO A 64 -8.28 -1.43 0.14
C PRO A 64 -7.55 -2.02 1.35
N ALA A 65 -6.31 -1.61 1.52
CA ALA A 65 -5.54 -2.01 2.69
C ALA A 65 -6.14 -1.36 3.96
N PRO A 66 -6.23 -2.10 5.08
CA PRO A 66 -6.67 -1.56 6.35
C PRO A 66 -5.77 -0.39 6.76
N VAL A 67 -6.38 0.57 7.46
CA VAL A 67 -5.72 1.74 8.00
C VAL A 67 -5.85 1.79 9.51
N THR A 68 -4.91 2.47 10.15
CA THR A 68 -4.89 2.71 11.59
C THR A 68 -4.60 4.18 11.86
N VAL A 69 -5.03 4.65 13.03
CA VAL A 69 -4.82 6.03 13.50
C VAL A 69 -3.69 5.99 14.53
N GLN A 70 -2.61 6.71 14.26
CA GLN A 70 -1.42 6.76 15.11
C GLN A 70 -0.91 8.19 15.34
N GLY A 71 -0.25 8.40 16.48
CA GLY A 71 0.36 9.66 16.88
C GLY A 71 -0.59 10.65 17.56
N GLU A 72 -0.01 11.68 18.19
CA GLU A 72 -0.75 12.72 18.94
C GLU A 72 -1.68 13.58 18.06
N GLY A 73 -1.54 13.50 16.73
CA GLY A 73 -2.35 14.22 15.75
C GLY A 73 -3.27 13.35 14.90
N GLU A 74 -3.54 12.10 15.31
CA GLU A 74 -4.47 11.18 14.64
C GLU A 74 -4.15 10.95 13.14
N VAL A 75 -2.87 10.80 12.80
CA VAL A 75 -2.47 10.56 11.41
C VAL A 75 -2.94 9.18 10.98
N VAL A 76 -3.75 9.14 9.91
CA VAL A 76 -4.21 7.89 9.29
C VAL A 76 -3.09 7.32 8.43
N GLN A 77 -2.69 6.07 8.70
CA GLN A 77 -1.65 5.34 7.97
C GLN A 77 -2.11 3.91 7.66
N PHE A 78 -1.44 3.23 6.73
CA PHE A 78 -1.70 1.81 6.46
C PHE A 78 -1.35 0.95 7.67
N ASP A 79 -2.23 0.03 8.04
CA ASP A 79 -1.97 -0.94 9.09
C ASP A 79 -1.17 -2.11 8.53
N ILE A 80 0.15 -2.00 8.55
CA ILE A 80 1.05 -3.04 8.04
C ILE A 80 1.15 -4.26 8.99
N LEU A 81 0.65 -4.14 10.22
CA LEU A 81 0.54 -5.27 11.15
C LEU A 81 -0.62 -6.18 10.71
N ARG A 82 -1.67 -5.62 10.11
CA ARG A 82 -2.79 -6.37 9.53
C ARG A 82 -2.66 -6.65 8.03
N ALA A 83 -1.95 -5.81 7.28
CA ALA A 83 -1.77 -5.96 5.83
C ALA A 83 -0.32 -5.97 5.38
N TYR A 84 -0.03 -6.61 4.24
CA TYR A 84 1.30 -6.62 3.64
C TYR A 84 1.17 -6.83 2.13
N MET A 85 2.25 -6.62 1.39
CA MET A 85 2.19 -6.52 -0.08
C MET A 85 1.70 -7.80 -0.77
N LEU A 86 1.93 -8.99 -0.18
CA LEU A 86 1.47 -10.25 -0.77
C LEU A 86 -0.05 -10.39 -0.70
N THR A 87 -0.71 -9.81 0.32
CA THR A 87 -2.17 -9.88 0.50
C THR A 87 -2.92 -8.68 -0.08
N TYR A 88 -2.30 -7.50 -0.15
CA TYR A 88 -2.93 -6.28 -0.66
C TYR A 88 -2.10 -5.65 -1.80
N ALA A 89 -2.63 -5.71 -3.02
CA ALA A 89 -2.00 -5.12 -4.20
C ALA A 89 -1.82 -3.60 -4.10
N GLU A 90 -2.66 -2.91 -3.32
CA GLU A 90 -2.53 -1.48 -3.04
C GLU A 90 -1.16 -1.14 -2.42
N LEU A 91 -0.73 -1.91 -1.41
CA LEU A 91 0.56 -1.72 -0.73
C LEU A 91 1.73 -2.05 -1.65
N ASP A 92 1.57 -3.07 -2.49
CA ASP A 92 2.58 -3.43 -3.48
C ASP A 92 2.80 -2.31 -4.49
N ALA A 93 1.74 -1.81 -5.13
CA ALA A 93 1.83 -0.86 -6.22
C ALA A 93 2.10 0.60 -5.79
N PHE A 94 1.58 1.02 -4.63
CA PHE A 94 1.64 2.43 -4.21
C PHE A 94 2.58 2.68 -3.02
N GLY A 95 3.17 1.64 -2.46
CA GLY A 95 4.06 1.74 -1.31
C GLY A 95 3.36 2.28 -0.06
N TYR A 96 4.14 2.45 1.00
CA TYR A 96 3.65 2.93 2.28
C TYR A 96 4.80 3.49 3.12
N MET A 97 4.43 4.25 4.14
CA MET A 97 5.28 4.60 5.27
C MET A 97 4.47 4.32 6.53
N TYR A 98 5.04 3.51 7.41
CA TYR A 98 4.47 3.18 8.70
C TYR A 98 5.41 3.69 9.79
N THR A 99 4.95 4.68 10.54
CA THR A 99 5.74 5.28 11.60
C THR A 99 5.71 4.42 12.85
N ILE A 100 6.88 4.14 13.40
CA ILE A 100 7.02 3.46 14.68
C ILE A 100 7.48 4.51 15.68
N ALA A 101 6.76 4.64 16.81
CA ALA A 101 7.11 5.61 17.85
C ALA A 101 8.58 5.44 18.28
N ASP A 102 9.31 6.55 18.32
CA ASP A 102 10.73 6.63 18.69
C ASP A 102 11.69 5.74 17.85
N GLN A 103 11.29 5.32 16.65
CA GLN A 103 12.12 4.49 15.77
C GLN A 103 12.05 4.85 14.28
N ALA A 104 12.95 4.23 13.50
CA ALA A 104 12.90 4.27 12.05
C ALA A 104 11.58 3.68 11.53
N SER A 105 10.95 4.39 10.60
CA SER A 105 9.72 3.95 9.95
C SER A 105 9.97 2.76 9.03
N LEU A 106 8.99 1.86 8.95
CA LEU A 106 8.95 0.86 7.88
C LEU A 106 8.46 1.56 6.62
N THR A 107 9.30 1.60 5.60
CA THR A 107 9.02 2.31 4.35
C THR A 107 9.17 1.41 3.15
N ARG A 108 8.18 1.49 2.26
CA ARG A 108 8.20 0.88 0.95
C ARG A 108 8.05 1.96 -0.11
N ARG A 109 9.03 2.05 -1.01
CA ARG A 109 8.94 2.93 -2.17
C ARG A 109 7.81 2.45 -3.09
N ALA A 110 7.00 3.37 -3.60
CA ALA A 110 5.97 3.07 -4.58
C ALA A 110 6.59 2.61 -5.93
N PRO A 111 6.31 1.38 -6.41
CA PRO A 111 6.73 0.95 -7.75
C PRO A 111 6.04 1.75 -8.86
N VAL A 112 4.80 2.20 -8.63
CA VAL A 112 4.07 3.03 -9.58
C VAL A 112 4.40 4.52 -9.36
N GLY A 113 5.22 5.07 -10.24
CA GLY A 113 5.49 6.50 -10.33
C GLY A 113 4.37 7.23 -11.08
N ILE A 114 3.97 8.41 -10.60
CA ILE A 114 2.87 9.20 -11.17
C ILE A 114 3.27 10.69 -11.14
N THR A 115 3.22 11.37 -12.27
CA THR A 115 3.39 12.83 -12.33
C THR A 115 2.09 13.55 -11.98
N LYS A 116 2.13 14.88 -11.77
CA LYS A 116 0.90 15.68 -11.85
C LYS A 116 0.36 15.59 -13.29
N ALA A 117 -0.96 15.65 -13.48
CA ALA A 117 -1.52 15.89 -14.80
C ALA A 117 -1.58 17.41 -14.99
N VAL A 118 -0.74 17.97 -15.86
CA VAL A 118 -0.66 19.43 -16.05
C VAL A 118 -1.39 19.80 -17.34
N SER A 119 -2.16 20.89 -17.31
CA SER A 119 -2.83 21.40 -18.50
C SER A 119 -1.79 21.79 -19.56
N LEU A 120 -2.09 21.45 -20.80
CA LEU A 120 -1.31 21.85 -21.96
C LEU A 120 -1.77 23.20 -22.51
N GLU A 121 -2.83 23.76 -21.94
CA GLU A 121 -3.37 25.08 -22.26
C GLU A 121 -3.34 25.98 -21.02
N VAL A 122 -3.27 27.28 -21.28
CA VAL A 122 -3.27 28.33 -20.25
C VAL A 122 -4.66 28.44 -19.66
N TYR A 123 -4.75 28.52 -18.33
CA TYR A 123 -6.00 28.79 -17.63
C TYR A 123 -6.45 30.24 -17.92
N PRO A 124 -7.62 30.45 -18.55
CA PRO A 124 -8.08 31.78 -18.94
C PRO A 124 -8.68 32.62 -17.79
N GLY A 125 -8.87 32.03 -16.60
CA GLY A 125 -9.53 32.71 -15.48
C GLY A 125 -11.05 32.46 -15.39
N ASP A 126 -11.55 31.43 -16.07
CA ASP A 126 -12.99 31.13 -16.10
C ASP A 126 -13.55 30.81 -14.70
N MET A 127 -14.75 31.33 -14.44
CA MET A 127 -15.46 31.19 -13.18
C MET A 127 -16.96 31.02 -13.44
N ALA A 128 -17.58 30.08 -12.74
CA ALA A 128 -19.01 29.83 -12.77
C ALA A 128 -19.65 30.19 -11.42
N PHE A 129 -20.85 30.78 -11.48
CA PHE A 129 -21.64 31.15 -10.31
C PHE A 129 -22.71 30.08 -10.05
N TYR A 130 -22.79 29.58 -8.83
CA TYR A 130 -23.71 28.54 -8.41
C TYR A 130 -24.55 29.01 -7.22
N ALA A 131 -25.78 28.52 -7.14
CA ALA A 131 -26.66 28.73 -6.01
C ALA A 131 -27.62 27.54 -5.84
N ASN A 132 -28.01 27.24 -4.60
CA ASN A 132 -28.81 26.07 -4.22
C ASN A 132 -30.33 26.34 -4.23
N HIS A 133 -30.85 26.91 -5.33
CA HIS A 133 -32.26 27.36 -5.41
C HIS A 133 -33.29 26.28 -5.09
N ASP A 134 -33.08 25.04 -5.53
CA ASP A 134 -34.00 23.93 -5.24
C ASP A 134 -34.10 23.62 -3.74
N LEU A 135 -32.96 23.57 -3.03
CA LEU A 135 -32.93 23.33 -1.59
C LEU A 135 -33.63 24.45 -0.81
N VAL A 136 -33.45 25.70 -1.25
CA VAL A 136 -34.13 26.86 -0.67
C VAL A 136 -35.64 26.75 -0.87
N ALA A 137 -36.09 26.43 -2.08
CA ALA A 137 -37.51 26.26 -2.39
C ALA A 137 -38.15 25.15 -1.53
N ARG A 138 -37.43 24.04 -1.31
CA ARG A 138 -37.88 22.97 -0.41
C ARG A 138 -37.94 23.41 1.05
N GLY A 139 -36.93 24.14 1.53
CA GLY A 139 -36.92 24.70 2.88
C GLY A 139 -38.08 25.65 3.14
N ILE A 140 -38.36 26.55 2.19
CA ILE A 140 -39.52 27.47 2.28
C ILE A 140 -40.83 26.70 2.37
N ARG A 141 -41.02 25.63 1.58
CA ARG A 141 -42.22 24.77 1.67
C ARG A 141 -42.34 24.04 3.01
N GLN A 142 -41.22 23.76 3.68
CA GLN A 142 -41.18 23.20 5.02
C GLN A 142 -41.38 24.26 6.13
N GLY A 143 -41.61 25.53 5.76
CA GLY A 143 -41.76 26.64 6.71
C GLY A 143 -40.42 27.19 7.25
N LEU A 144 -39.28 26.81 6.65
CA LEU A 144 -37.97 27.33 7.02
C LEU A 144 -37.73 28.70 6.38
N SER A 145 -37.13 29.62 7.13
CA SER A 145 -36.55 30.85 6.57
C SER A 145 -35.22 30.50 5.92
N ALA A 146 -35.21 30.36 4.59
CA ALA A 146 -34.03 29.98 3.81
C ALA A 146 -33.80 30.96 2.66
N THR A 147 -32.54 31.30 2.40
CA THR A 147 -32.10 32.12 1.25
C THR A 147 -31.03 31.38 0.46
N PRO A 148 -30.88 31.65 -0.85
CA PRO A 148 -29.81 31.05 -1.64
C PRO A 148 -28.44 31.34 -1.04
N SER A 149 -27.59 30.31 -1.01
CA SER A 149 -26.19 30.41 -0.66
C SER A 149 -25.36 30.39 -1.95
N PRO A 150 -25.04 31.58 -2.52
CA PRO A 150 -24.26 31.65 -3.74
C PRO A 150 -22.79 31.35 -3.47
N TYR A 151 -22.15 30.66 -4.41
CA TYR A 151 -20.71 30.44 -4.41
C TYR A 151 -20.17 30.49 -5.84
N ASN A 152 -18.90 30.82 -5.96
CA ASN A 152 -18.19 30.82 -7.23
C ASN A 152 -17.31 29.58 -7.32
N LYS A 153 -17.10 29.08 -8.54
CA LYS A 153 -16.25 27.92 -8.83
C LYS A 153 -15.42 28.25 -10.06
N GLU A 154 -14.10 28.24 -9.91
CA GLU A 154 -13.20 28.37 -11.06
C GLU A 154 -13.37 27.15 -11.97
N GLU A 155 -13.43 27.30 -13.28
CA GLU A 155 -13.56 26.14 -14.18
C GLU A 155 -12.45 26.12 -15.22
N HIS A 156 -12.01 24.93 -15.61
CA HIS A 156 -11.06 24.82 -16.72
C HIS A 156 -11.17 23.44 -17.36
N GLN A 157 -11.73 23.42 -18.57
CA GLN A 157 -11.68 22.26 -19.45
C GLN A 157 -10.44 22.39 -20.35
N SER A 158 -9.56 21.38 -20.31
CA SER A 158 -8.31 21.43 -21.05
C SER A 158 -7.77 20.03 -21.37
N PHE A 159 -6.76 19.97 -22.23
CA PHE A 159 -5.93 18.78 -22.38
C PHE A 159 -4.91 18.67 -21.25
N TYR A 160 -4.91 17.56 -20.53
CA TYR A 160 -3.98 17.29 -19.44
C TYR A 160 -2.98 16.21 -19.82
N LYS A 161 -1.69 16.44 -19.57
CA LYS A 161 -0.62 15.45 -19.74
C LYS A 161 -0.18 14.88 -18.40
N ALA A 162 -0.21 13.56 -18.28
CA ALA A 162 0.36 12.84 -17.14
C ALA A 162 1.25 11.70 -17.61
N SER A 163 2.21 11.31 -16.78
CA SER A 163 3.05 10.14 -17.01
C SER A 163 3.04 9.20 -15.82
N PHE A 164 3.14 7.92 -16.13
CA PHE A 164 3.23 6.80 -15.21
C PHE A 164 4.52 6.03 -15.48
N THR A 165 5.13 5.49 -14.42
CA THR A 165 6.24 4.55 -14.53
C THR A 165 5.93 3.35 -13.65
N ILE A 166 6.31 2.15 -14.09
CA ILE A 166 6.20 0.94 -13.28
C ILE A 166 7.58 0.34 -13.11
N ASP A 167 8.10 0.44 -11.89
CA ASP A 167 9.39 -0.11 -11.50
C ASP A 167 9.28 -1.60 -11.15
N LEU A 168 9.74 -2.47 -12.04
CA LEU A 168 9.65 -3.91 -11.86
C LEU A 168 10.73 -4.53 -10.99
N ASP A 169 11.75 -3.76 -10.59
CA ASP A 169 12.71 -4.22 -9.58
C ASP A 169 12.09 -4.14 -8.19
N VAL A 170 11.12 -3.25 -7.97
CA VAL A 170 10.42 -3.08 -6.68
C VAL A 170 9.04 -3.74 -6.67
N LEU A 171 8.33 -3.77 -7.79
CA LEU A 171 6.99 -4.40 -7.86
C LEU A 171 7.08 -5.89 -7.52
N GLY A 172 6.29 -6.33 -6.54
CA GLY A 172 6.23 -7.70 -6.08
C GLY A 172 7.37 -8.16 -5.18
N GLU A 173 8.24 -7.25 -4.71
CA GLU A 173 9.29 -7.56 -3.73
C GLU A 173 9.33 -6.50 -2.64
N ASP A 174 9.35 -6.89 -1.36
CA ASP A 174 9.44 -5.98 -0.19
C ASP A 174 10.42 -6.51 0.84
N VAL A 175 11.14 -5.65 1.55
CA VAL A 175 12.16 -6.06 2.51
C VAL A 175 11.97 -5.35 3.85
N TRP A 176 11.82 -6.13 4.92
CA TRP A 176 11.67 -5.63 6.29
C TRP A 176 12.89 -6.01 7.12
N ILE A 177 13.35 -5.09 7.95
CA ILE A 177 14.35 -5.35 8.98
C ILE A 177 13.62 -5.47 10.31
N VAL A 178 13.62 -6.67 10.89
CA VAL A 178 12.87 -6.99 12.11
C VAL A 178 13.82 -7.40 13.25
N ASN A 179 13.37 -7.22 14.50
CA ASN A 179 14.17 -7.52 15.69
C ASN A 179 14.21 -9.02 16.01
N GLY A 180 13.26 -9.80 15.49
CA GLY A 180 13.21 -11.25 15.67
C GLY A 180 12.18 -11.90 14.75
N CYS A 181 12.29 -13.22 14.60
CA CYS A 181 11.29 -14.04 13.95
C CYS A 181 11.13 -15.37 14.68
N TRP A 182 9.92 -15.92 14.66
CA TRP A 182 9.64 -17.23 15.23
C TRP A 182 8.57 -17.94 14.38
N TYR A 183 8.71 -19.25 14.17
CA TYR A 183 7.81 -20.03 13.34
C TYR A 183 7.16 -21.18 14.13
N ASP A 184 5.83 -21.19 14.16
CA ASP A 184 5.01 -22.27 14.69
C ASP A 184 4.82 -23.35 13.61
N ARG A 185 5.47 -24.51 13.76
CA ARG A 185 5.32 -25.62 12.80
C ARG A 185 3.92 -26.24 12.82
N GLU A 186 3.27 -26.27 13.98
CA GLU A 186 1.93 -26.88 14.13
C GLU A 186 0.87 -26.00 13.50
N LYS A 187 0.90 -24.70 13.83
CA LYS A 187 -0.09 -23.72 13.33
C LYS A 187 0.26 -23.17 11.95
N LYS A 188 1.50 -23.38 11.48
CA LYS A 188 2.02 -22.84 10.22
C LYS A 188 1.97 -21.31 10.19
N ILE A 189 2.43 -20.70 11.29
CA ILE A 189 2.41 -19.24 11.48
C ILE A 189 3.84 -18.75 11.71
N LEU A 190 4.30 -17.81 10.88
CA LEU A 190 5.52 -17.04 11.08
C LEU A 190 5.18 -15.73 11.78
N ARG A 191 5.80 -15.49 12.93
CA ARG A 191 5.71 -14.26 13.72
C ARG A 191 6.96 -13.42 13.46
N LEU A 192 6.78 -12.15 13.11
CA LEU A 192 7.85 -11.19 12.86
C LEU A 192 7.77 -10.05 13.88
N TYR A 193 8.80 -9.88 14.70
CA TYR A 193 8.83 -8.87 15.75
C TYR A 193 9.40 -7.56 15.22
N ILE A 194 8.51 -6.65 14.83
CA ILE A 194 8.87 -5.37 14.21
C ILE A 194 9.35 -4.36 15.25
N PHE A 195 8.67 -4.30 16.39
CA PHE A 195 8.98 -3.34 17.45
C PHE A 195 10.13 -3.87 18.35
N PRO A 196 10.85 -2.98 19.04
CA PRO A 196 11.75 -3.38 20.10
C PRO A 196 10.87 -3.92 21.23
N PRO A 197 11.36 -4.93 21.95
CA PRO A 197 10.59 -5.49 23.05
C PRO A 197 10.38 -4.45 24.14
N GLN A 198 9.12 -4.16 24.45
CA GLN A 198 8.70 -3.60 25.73
C GLN A 198 9.11 -4.59 26.83
N GLN A 199 9.44 -4.07 28.02
CA GLN A 199 9.87 -4.91 29.12
C GLN A 199 9.11 -4.59 30.39
N ALA A 200 8.74 -5.65 31.11
CA ALA A 200 8.23 -5.58 32.47
C ALA A 200 9.10 -6.48 33.33
N THR A 201 9.53 -6.00 34.49
CA THR A 201 10.21 -6.82 35.49
C THR A 201 9.29 -6.96 36.69
N LEU A 202 8.87 -8.19 36.96
CA LEU A 202 8.04 -8.52 38.12
C LEU A 202 8.91 -8.80 39.33
N LYS A 203 8.48 -8.35 40.51
CA LYS A 203 9.12 -8.65 41.81
C LYS A 203 8.38 -9.78 42.53
N LYS A 204 9.05 -10.41 43.50
CA LYS A 204 8.48 -11.46 44.37
C LYS A 204 7.97 -12.66 43.57
N VAL A 205 8.78 -13.06 42.61
CA VAL A 205 8.52 -14.20 41.75
C VAL A 205 9.33 -15.40 42.24
N LYS A 206 8.68 -16.55 42.40
CA LYS A 206 9.32 -17.82 42.74
C LYS A 206 9.07 -18.84 41.65
N GLN A 207 10.00 -19.78 41.47
CA GLN A 207 9.79 -20.89 40.56
C GLN A 207 8.75 -21.85 41.14
N GLY A 208 7.71 -22.15 40.37
CA GLY A 208 6.59 -22.99 40.78
C GLY A 208 6.79 -24.48 40.44
N SER A 209 5.72 -25.25 40.63
CA SER A 209 5.65 -26.69 40.37
C SER A 209 5.59 -26.98 38.86
N GLY A 210 6.71 -26.88 38.15
CA GLY A 210 6.83 -27.22 36.73
C GLY A 210 7.87 -26.37 35.99
N ASP A 211 8.49 -26.92 34.94
CA ASP A 211 9.40 -26.16 34.08
C ASP A 211 8.64 -25.01 33.40
N GLY A 212 9.21 -23.80 33.46
CA GLY A 212 8.59 -22.59 32.91
C GLY A 212 7.38 -22.05 33.68
N VAL A 213 7.09 -22.53 34.89
CA VAL A 213 6.01 -22.00 35.75
C VAL A 213 6.58 -21.12 36.85
N TYR A 214 6.04 -19.93 37.00
CA TYR A 214 6.43 -18.94 37.99
C TYR A 214 5.23 -18.49 38.81
N GLU A 215 5.39 -18.35 40.12
CA GLU A 215 4.36 -17.88 41.05
C GLU A 215 4.68 -16.46 41.51
N VAL A 216 3.69 -15.58 41.49
CA VAL A 216 3.84 -14.17 41.86
C VAL A 216 3.08 -13.91 43.17
N PHE A 217 3.78 -13.28 44.13
CA PHE A 217 3.26 -13.02 45.48
C PHE A 217 3.07 -11.51 45.74
N ASP A 218 2.10 -11.19 46.59
CA ASP A 218 1.89 -9.82 47.08
C ASP A 218 2.87 -9.41 48.18
N ASP A 219 2.68 -8.21 48.72
CA ASP A 219 3.52 -7.71 49.81
C ASP A 219 3.31 -8.42 51.16
N LYS A 220 2.26 -9.24 51.28
CA LYS A 220 1.93 -10.06 52.46
C LYS A 220 2.31 -11.54 52.26
N ASN A 221 3.08 -11.87 51.22
CA ASN A 221 3.45 -13.25 50.82
C ASN A 221 2.25 -14.15 50.49
N LYS A 222 1.13 -13.58 50.08
CA LYS A 222 -0.01 -14.31 49.53
C LYS A 222 0.19 -14.49 48.02
N LYS A 223 -0.07 -15.69 47.51
CA LYS A 223 -0.03 -15.99 46.07
C LYS A 223 -1.18 -15.25 45.36
N GLU A 224 -0.86 -14.42 44.38
CA GLU A 224 -1.83 -13.61 43.62
C GLU A 224 -2.02 -14.10 42.18
N GLY A 225 -1.10 -14.91 41.67
CA GLY A 225 -1.24 -15.52 40.35
C GLY A 225 0.00 -16.27 39.91
N ILE A 226 -0.07 -16.80 38.70
CA ILE A 226 1.00 -17.55 38.06
C ILE A 226 1.32 -16.98 36.68
N ILE A 227 2.52 -17.30 36.22
CA ILE A 227 2.98 -17.07 34.87
C ILE A 227 3.52 -18.39 34.33
N LYS A 228 2.96 -18.86 33.20
CA LYS A 228 3.40 -20.11 32.57
C LYS A 228 3.97 -19.80 31.20
N VAL A 229 5.19 -20.24 30.96
CA VAL A 229 5.90 -20.10 29.68
C VAL A 229 5.65 -21.33 28.84
N ASP A 230 5.06 -21.12 27.66
CA ASP A 230 4.93 -22.11 26.61
C ASP A 230 6.07 -21.87 25.61
N ARG A 231 7.18 -22.60 25.80
CA ARG A 231 8.38 -22.48 24.95
C ARG A 231 8.11 -22.98 23.53
N ASP A 232 7.27 -24.00 23.39
CA ASP A 232 6.94 -24.60 22.09
C ASP A 232 6.13 -23.66 21.22
N ARG A 233 5.30 -22.79 21.83
CA ARG A 233 4.48 -21.79 21.12
C ARG A 233 5.00 -20.35 21.21
N GLY A 234 6.08 -20.10 21.94
CA GLY A 234 6.62 -18.75 22.15
C GLY A 234 5.63 -17.79 22.83
N ARG A 235 4.73 -18.31 23.67
CA ARG A 235 3.71 -17.54 24.39
C ARG A 235 3.88 -17.68 25.89
N LEU A 236 3.36 -16.72 26.63
CA LEU A 236 3.22 -16.83 28.07
C LEU A 236 1.78 -16.56 28.50
N PHE A 237 1.35 -17.33 29.48
CA PHE A 237 0.10 -17.14 30.19
C PHE A 237 0.36 -16.29 31.43
N VAL A 238 -0.50 -15.31 31.70
CA VAL A 238 -0.49 -14.51 32.93
C VAL A 238 -1.87 -14.55 33.56
N SER A 239 -1.94 -14.92 34.85
CA SER A 239 -3.17 -14.84 35.64
C SER A 239 -3.82 -13.46 35.57
N LYS A 240 -5.15 -13.44 35.45
CA LYS A 240 -5.97 -12.23 35.41
C LYS A 240 -5.73 -11.30 36.61
N GLY A 241 -5.45 -11.87 37.79
CA GLY A 241 -5.13 -11.12 39.01
C GLY A 241 -3.90 -10.22 38.90
N LEU A 242 -2.95 -10.53 38.01
CA LEU A 242 -1.70 -9.78 37.82
C LEU A 242 -1.83 -8.63 36.81
N MET A 243 -2.92 -8.60 36.04
CA MET A 243 -3.12 -7.68 34.93
C MET A 243 -4.22 -6.65 35.22
N ARG A 244 -4.13 -5.51 34.54
CA ARG A 244 -5.16 -4.47 34.49
C ARG A 244 -5.64 -4.34 33.05
N LEU A 245 -6.95 -4.45 32.83
CA LEU A 245 -7.62 -4.15 31.56
C LEU A 245 -8.08 -2.68 31.56
N SER A 246 -7.90 -1.96 30.45
CA SER A 246 -8.39 -0.60 30.25
C SER A 246 -9.87 -0.60 29.84
N GLU A 247 -10.59 0.45 30.20
CA GLU A 247 -12.01 0.64 29.83
C GLU A 247 -12.21 1.29 28.45
N ASP A 248 -11.12 1.73 27.78
CA ASP A 248 -11.17 2.34 26.45
C ASP A 248 -11.62 1.37 25.34
N GLU A 249 -12.18 1.91 24.24
CA GLU A 249 -12.70 1.15 23.08
C GLU A 249 -11.70 0.15 22.46
N ARG A 250 -10.39 0.39 22.62
CA ARG A 250 -9.33 -0.48 22.08
C ARG A 250 -8.90 -1.63 23.00
N GLN A 251 -9.47 -1.76 24.21
CA GLN A 251 -9.18 -2.79 25.23
C GLN A 251 -7.69 -3.16 25.36
N LYS A 252 -6.99 -2.57 26.33
CA LYS A 252 -5.55 -2.80 26.56
C LYS A 252 -5.31 -3.48 27.90
N ILE A 253 -4.39 -4.44 27.95
CA ILE A 253 -3.89 -5.03 29.20
C ILE A 253 -2.46 -4.57 29.51
N SER A 254 -2.16 -4.47 30.80
CA SER A 254 -0.81 -4.19 31.33
C SER A 254 -0.66 -4.77 32.74
N PHE A 255 0.56 -5.03 33.20
CA PHE A 255 0.76 -5.52 34.58
C PHE A 255 0.33 -4.46 35.60
N LYS A 256 -0.29 -4.88 36.71
CA LYS A 256 -0.57 -3.96 37.82
C LYS A 256 0.74 -3.45 38.41
N VAL A 257 0.80 -2.14 38.67
CA VAL A 257 2.03 -1.42 39.07
C VAL A 257 2.61 -1.94 40.39
N GLU A 258 1.77 -2.53 41.25
CA GLU A 258 2.16 -3.16 42.51
C GLU A 258 3.08 -4.38 42.34
N PHE A 259 2.99 -5.11 41.22
CA PHE A 259 3.84 -6.28 40.94
C PHE A 259 5.13 -5.93 40.20
N LEU A 260 5.28 -4.69 39.72
CA LEU A 260 6.48 -4.24 39.00
C LEU A 260 7.61 -3.85 39.95
N ALA A 261 8.83 -4.28 39.62
CA ALA A 261 10.07 -3.87 40.26
C ALA A 261 10.43 -2.40 39.91
N GLU A 262 11.15 -1.73 40.80
CA GLU A 262 11.75 -0.41 40.54
C GLU A 262 13.07 -0.57 39.78
N GLN A 263 13.41 0.37 38.89
CA GLN A 263 14.73 0.35 38.25
C GLN A 263 15.83 0.80 39.22
N GLU A 264 16.89 0.00 39.38
CA GLU A 264 18.17 0.47 39.87
C GLU A 264 18.74 1.47 38.83
N LYS A 265 19.22 2.64 39.28
CA LYS A 265 19.94 3.61 38.44
C LYS A 265 21.25 2.99 37.93
N ASN A 266 21.21 2.27 36.80
CA ASN A 266 22.41 1.90 36.04
C ASN A 266 22.16 2.00 34.53
N GLN A 267 21.54 3.10 34.09
CA GLN A 267 21.53 3.48 32.67
C GLN A 267 22.81 4.22 32.30
N LYS A 268 23.95 3.52 32.28
CA LYS A 268 25.17 3.99 31.59
C LYS A 268 25.97 2.90 30.87
N GLU A 269 25.62 1.62 31.01
CA GLU A 269 26.38 0.54 30.38
C GLU A 269 25.68 -0.06 29.14
N ASP A 270 24.34 -0.14 29.10
CA ASP A 270 23.62 -0.73 27.95
C ASP A 270 23.49 0.20 26.72
N MET A 271 23.83 1.48 26.85
CA MET A 271 23.80 2.45 25.74
C MET A 271 25.18 2.75 25.12
N LYS A 272 26.27 2.19 25.66
CA LYS A 272 27.63 2.44 25.14
C LYS A 272 28.15 1.39 24.15
N GLN A 273 27.32 0.43 23.75
CA GLN A 273 27.67 -0.57 22.72
C GLN A 273 26.93 -0.38 21.38
N GLN A 274 26.27 0.75 21.16
CA GLN A 274 25.58 1.04 19.88
C GLN A 274 26.00 2.32 19.16
N GLU A 275 27.00 3.06 19.65
CA GLU A 275 27.57 4.20 18.91
C GLU A 275 29.10 4.11 18.87
N GLY A 276 29.59 3.60 17.75
CA GLY A 276 30.92 3.81 17.18
C GLY A 276 30.76 3.46 15.70
N GLU A 277 30.97 4.31 14.72
CA GLU A 277 31.65 5.61 14.64
C GLU A 277 30.84 6.48 13.67
N GLN A 278 30.55 7.74 14.02
CA GLN A 278 30.51 8.78 13.00
C GLN A 278 31.32 9.98 13.48
N SER A 279 32.18 10.39 12.56
CA SER A 279 33.18 11.42 12.63
C SER A 279 32.64 12.78 13.07
N GLU A 280 33.50 13.45 13.81
CA GLU A 280 33.51 14.86 14.17
C GLU A 280 33.14 15.77 12.98
N ASP A 281 32.10 16.59 13.14
CA ASP A 281 32.15 18.03 12.86
C ASP A 281 30.83 18.72 13.25
N ALA A 282 30.95 20.02 13.55
CA ALA A 282 29.89 20.98 13.94
C ALA A 282 29.59 21.12 15.45
N ALA A 283 30.60 21.58 16.19
CA ALA A 283 30.37 22.51 17.30
C ALA A 283 30.18 23.93 16.73
N GLN A 284 29.04 24.56 16.99
CA GLN A 284 28.88 25.95 17.43
C GLN A 284 27.42 26.42 17.36
N GLU A 285 27.08 27.33 18.28
CA GLU A 285 25.86 28.14 18.39
C GLU A 285 24.67 27.54 19.17
N LYS A 286 24.64 27.81 20.48
CA LYS A 286 23.79 28.88 21.06
C LYS A 286 23.81 28.84 22.60
N GLU A 287 24.53 29.79 23.19
CA GLU A 287 24.18 30.33 24.50
C GLU A 287 23.10 31.40 24.31
N GLN A 288 22.02 31.34 25.10
CA GLN A 288 21.51 32.43 25.96
C GLN A 288 20.01 32.25 26.30
N GLY A 289 19.71 32.44 27.59
CA GLY A 289 18.36 32.55 28.17
C GLY A 289 17.78 31.20 28.62
N GLY A 290 17.66 30.83 29.88
CA GLY A 290 17.56 31.62 31.10
C GLY A 290 16.09 31.82 31.49
N GLU A 291 15.42 30.76 31.97
CA GLU A 291 14.33 30.91 32.94
C GLU A 291 14.10 29.62 33.74
N SER A 292 14.26 29.77 35.05
CA SER A 292 14.18 28.73 36.06
C SER A 292 12.74 28.27 36.28
N GLN A 293 12.40 27.04 35.91
CA GLN A 293 11.21 26.36 36.42
C GLN A 293 11.59 25.23 37.38
N LYS A 294 10.98 25.32 38.56
CA LYS A 294 11.14 24.46 39.74
C LYS A 294 11.14 22.98 39.37
N GLN A 295 12.18 22.27 39.83
CA GLN A 295 12.23 20.81 39.87
C GLN A 295 11.07 20.28 40.74
N GLN A 296 9.98 19.86 40.09
CA GLN A 296 9.05 18.90 40.67
C GLN A 296 9.63 17.49 40.44
N GLY A 297 9.69 16.70 41.51
CA GLY A 297 10.31 15.37 41.52
C GLY A 297 9.79 14.47 40.40
N LYS A 298 10.69 14.05 39.52
CA LYS A 298 10.45 13.05 38.49
C LYS A 298 10.15 11.71 39.18
N LYS A 299 8.87 11.33 39.29
CA LYS A 299 8.45 9.98 39.69
C LYS A 299 9.14 8.98 38.76
N THR A 300 9.91 8.05 39.33
CA THR A 300 10.56 6.95 38.62
C THR A 300 9.49 6.11 37.93
N LYS A 301 9.41 6.16 36.59
CA LYS A 301 8.44 5.40 35.80
C LYS A 301 8.86 3.93 35.80
N LYS A 302 8.04 3.05 36.39
CA LYS A 302 8.26 1.60 36.30
C LYS A 302 8.00 1.16 34.85
N PRO A 303 8.97 0.55 34.14
CA PRO A 303 8.73 0.03 32.80
C PRO A 303 7.69 -1.09 32.87
N ASN A 304 6.73 -1.04 31.96
CA ASN A 304 5.62 -1.97 31.88
C ASN A 304 5.44 -2.38 30.41
N ILE A 305 4.66 -3.43 30.21
CA ILE A 305 4.23 -3.90 28.90
C ILE A 305 2.77 -3.50 28.70
N GLU A 306 2.48 -2.99 27.51
CA GLU A 306 1.15 -2.68 27.03
C GLU A 306 0.80 -3.57 25.84
N ILE A 307 -0.30 -4.31 25.98
CA ILE A 307 -0.78 -5.29 25.00
C ILE A 307 -2.21 -4.91 24.64
N PHE A 308 -2.51 -4.78 23.35
CA PHE A 308 -3.82 -4.38 22.87
C PHE A 308 -4.72 -5.60 22.61
N GLY A 309 -6.04 -5.39 22.57
CA GLY A 309 -7.07 -6.44 22.57
C GLY A 309 -6.93 -7.50 21.49
N GLU A 310 -6.27 -7.17 20.39
CA GLU A 310 -6.00 -8.08 19.27
C GLU A 310 -4.81 -9.01 19.50
N ASP A 311 -3.94 -8.70 20.47
CA ASP A 311 -2.67 -9.40 20.70
C ASP A 311 -2.70 -10.33 21.93
N PHE A 312 -3.86 -10.50 22.57
CA PHE A 312 -4.03 -11.45 23.67
C PHE A 312 -5.32 -12.26 23.58
N ASP A 313 -5.26 -13.52 24.01
CA ASP A 313 -6.43 -14.37 24.18
C ASP A 313 -6.72 -14.54 25.67
N MET A 314 -8.00 -14.54 26.06
CA MET A 314 -8.41 -14.90 27.42
C MET A 314 -8.74 -16.40 27.45
N ASP A 315 -8.10 -17.14 28.35
CA ASP A 315 -8.30 -18.59 28.49
C ASP A 315 -8.07 -19.03 29.94
N SER A 316 -8.33 -20.30 30.24
CA SER A 316 -8.02 -20.93 31.52
C SER A 316 -6.96 -22.01 31.39
N VAL A 317 -6.07 -22.12 32.37
CA VAL A 317 -5.05 -23.18 32.42
C VAL A 317 -5.23 -23.97 33.72
N ASP A 318 -5.25 -25.30 33.61
CA ASP A 318 -5.19 -26.18 34.77
C ASP A 318 -3.76 -26.22 35.31
N VAL A 319 -3.57 -25.73 36.53
CA VAL A 319 -2.31 -25.82 37.27
C VAL A 319 -2.59 -26.45 38.61
N SER A 320 -1.93 -27.59 38.88
CA SER A 320 -2.09 -28.35 40.14
C SER A 320 -3.54 -28.75 40.49
N GLY A 321 -4.42 -28.89 39.50
CA GLY A 321 -5.81 -29.29 39.68
C GLY A 321 -6.81 -28.15 39.92
N GLU A 322 -6.35 -26.90 39.88
CA GLU A 322 -7.18 -25.70 39.94
C GLU A 322 -7.17 -24.97 38.59
N LYS A 323 -8.35 -24.49 38.15
CA LYS A 323 -8.50 -23.68 36.93
C LYS A 323 -8.15 -22.23 37.21
N GLU A 324 -7.11 -21.73 36.57
CA GLU A 324 -6.70 -20.34 36.65
C GLU A 324 -7.10 -19.60 35.37
N GLU A 325 -7.85 -18.50 35.48
CA GLU A 325 -8.18 -17.63 34.34
C GLU A 325 -7.09 -16.57 34.10
N GLY A 326 -6.77 -16.31 32.84
CA GLY A 326 -5.75 -15.33 32.49
C GLY A 326 -5.66 -15.00 31.02
N TYR A 327 -4.54 -14.40 30.64
CA TYR A 327 -4.27 -13.90 29.30
C TYR A 327 -3.06 -14.60 28.69
N TRP A 328 -3.19 -15.03 27.45
CA TRP A 328 -2.10 -15.55 26.64
C TRP A 328 -1.60 -14.49 25.65
N PHE A 329 -0.31 -14.20 25.66
CA PHE A 329 0.31 -13.30 24.69
C PHE A 329 1.74 -13.74 24.34
N PRO A 330 2.27 -13.37 23.16
CA PRO A 330 3.62 -13.75 22.76
C PRO A 330 4.70 -13.05 23.60
N PHE A 331 5.84 -13.68 23.78
CA PHE A 331 7.05 -13.00 24.28
C PHE A 331 8.08 -12.82 23.18
N ALA A 332 8.84 -11.74 23.26
CA ALA A 332 9.89 -11.41 22.29
C ALA A 332 11.24 -12.08 22.59
N LYS A 333 11.50 -12.37 23.87
CA LYS A 333 12.65 -13.14 24.36
C LYS A 333 12.18 -14.03 25.51
N GLU A 334 12.84 -15.18 25.69
CA GLU A 334 12.55 -16.05 26.81
C GLU A 334 12.59 -15.27 28.14
N PRO A 335 11.60 -15.45 29.03
CA PRO A 335 11.57 -14.76 30.31
C PRO A 335 12.82 -15.04 31.16
N GLU A 336 13.49 -13.98 31.61
CA GLU A 336 14.74 -14.08 32.38
C GLU A 336 14.40 -14.10 33.87
N PHE A 337 14.51 -15.28 34.51
CA PHE A 337 14.30 -15.44 35.94
C PHE A 337 15.60 -15.23 36.73
N ASN A 338 15.56 -14.37 37.74
CA ASN A 338 16.66 -14.15 38.69
C ASN A 338 16.24 -14.61 40.08
N GLU A 339 16.74 -15.78 40.48
CA GLU A 339 16.42 -16.42 41.76
C GLU A 339 16.84 -15.58 42.97
N LYS A 340 18.01 -14.91 42.90
CA LYS A 340 18.52 -14.10 44.03
C LYS A 340 17.71 -12.84 44.28
N LYS A 341 17.23 -12.20 43.22
CA LYS A 341 16.40 -11.00 43.30
C LYS A 341 14.90 -11.34 43.40
N GLU A 342 14.52 -12.60 43.25
CA GLU A 342 13.12 -13.05 43.10
C GLU A 342 12.39 -12.23 42.03
N THR A 343 13.03 -12.02 40.87
CA THR A 343 12.46 -11.23 39.78
C THR A 343 12.34 -12.02 38.49
N LEU A 344 11.29 -11.75 37.71
CA LEU A 344 11.11 -12.28 36.36
C LEU A 344 11.02 -11.12 35.37
N ARG A 345 11.93 -11.08 34.40
CA ARG A 345 11.90 -10.09 33.32
C ARG A 345 11.20 -10.68 32.11
N ILE A 346 10.12 -10.02 31.70
CA ILE A 346 9.30 -10.37 30.55
C ILE A 346 9.56 -9.33 29.47
N SER A 347 9.73 -9.82 28.23
CA SER A 347 9.90 -8.99 27.04
C SER A 347 8.73 -9.24 26.08
N TYR A 348 8.03 -8.20 25.65
CA TYR A 348 6.88 -8.27 24.74
C TYR A 348 7.11 -7.37 23.53
N SER A 349 6.79 -7.86 22.34
CA SER A 349 6.74 -7.03 21.13
C SER A 349 5.49 -7.41 20.35
N VAL A 350 4.77 -6.40 19.89
CA VAL A 350 3.79 -6.58 18.83
C VAL A 350 4.54 -7.03 17.57
N GLY A 351 3.94 -7.89 16.76
CA GLY A 351 4.58 -8.43 15.58
C GLY A 351 3.59 -8.68 14.46
N LYS A 352 4.10 -8.92 13.26
CA LYS A 352 3.30 -9.38 12.13
C LYS A 352 3.18 -10.90 12.18
N GLU A 353 1.96 -11.41 12.18
CA GLU A 353 1.70 -12.83 11.95
C GLU A 353 1.44 -13.10 10.47
N VAL A 354 2.03 -14.17 9.95
CA VAL A 354 1.87 -14.62 8.57
C VAL A 354 1.61 -16.11 8.53
N CYS A 355 0.47 -16.53 7.99
CA CYS A 355 0.18 -17.94 7.72
C CYS A 355 1.03 -18.42 6.53
N CYS A 356 1.94 -19.35 6.74
CA CYS A 356 2.86 -19.85 5.71
C CYS A 356 3.40 -21.24 6.03
N CYS A 357 3.79 -22.00 5.01
CA CYS A 357 4.45 -23.29 5.19
C CYS A 357 5.97 -23.11 5.04
N GLU A 358 6.74 -23.54 6.05
CA GLU A 358 8.21 -23.60 5.94
C GLU A 358 8.64 -24.64 4.90
N ASN A 359 9.58 -24.24 4.04
CA ASN A 359 10.28 -25.07 3.08
C ASN A 359 11.70 -25.39 3.59
N ASN A 360 12.46 -26.19 2.83
CA ASN A 360 13.85 -26.51 3.16
C ASN A 360 14.74 -25.26 3.23
N GLU A 361 15.67 -25.26 4.19
CA GLU A 361 16.76 -24.27 4.31
C GLU A 361 17.66 -24.30 3.07
N THR A 362 18.09 -23.12 2.61
CA THR A 362 19.11 -23.04 1.56
C THR A 362 20.49 -23.33 2.13
N ASN A 363 21.45 -23.69 1.27
CA ASN A 363 22.85 -23.92 1.65
C ASN A 363 23.53 -22.68 2.30
N LYS A 364 22.87 -21.51 2.33
CA LYS A 364 23.33 -20.27 2.94
C LYS A 364 22.71 -19.99 4.33
N GLY A 365 21.88 -20.89 4.86
CA GLY A 365 21.19 -20.68 6.14
C GLY A 365 19.99 -19.75 6.06
N GLU A 366 19.45 -19.50 4.85
CA GLU A 366 18.21 -18.75 4.67
C GLU A 366 17.01 -19.68 4.86
N LYS A 367 16.00 -19.21 5.58
CA LYS A 367 14.73 -19.93 5.75
C LYS A 367 13.69 -19.41 4.78
N ILE A 368 13.06 -20.32 4.04
CA ILE A 368 12.05 -19.98 3.04
C ILE A 368 10.68 -20.45 3.51
N TYR A 369 9.68 -19.59 3.39
CA TYR A 369 8.29 -19.88 3.72
C TYR A 369 7.40 -19.61 2.51
N THR A 370 6.51 -20.53 2.17
CA THR A 370 5.55 -20.38 1.07
C THR A 370 4.22 -19.88 1.59
N ILE A 371 3.64 -18.88 0.93
CA ILE A 371 2.29 -18.38 1.21
C ILE A 371 1.33 -18.90 0.15
N SER A 372 0.33 -19.65 0.59
CA SER A 372 -0.81 -20.06 -0.24
C SER A 372 -2.00 -19.14 0.04
N SER A 373 -2.90 -18.99 -0.93
CA SER A 373 -4.08 -18.14 -0.73
C SER A 373 -4.88 -18.60 0.49
N PRO A 374 -5.19 -17.72 1.44
CA PRO A 374 -6.23 -18.02 2.41
C PRO A 374 -7.52 -18.21 1.59
N ASN A 375 -8.27 -19.27 1.85
CA ASN A 375 -9.61 -19.43 1.30
C ASN A 375 -10.38 -18.14 1.62
N ARG A 376 -10.64 -17.32 0.59
CA ARG A 376 -11.52 -16.16 0.73
C ARG A 376 -12.92 -16.70 0.96
N SER A 377 -13.42 -16.51 2.18
CA SER A 377 -14.82 -16.56 2.55
C SER A 377 -15.66 -17.65 1.87
N GLU A 378 -15.59 -18.88 2.38
CA GLU A 378 -16.74 -19.78 2.31
C GLU A 378 -17.23 -19.99 3.74
N GLN A 379 -18.38 -19.38 4.06
CA GLN A 379 -19.23 -19.92 5.11
C GLN A 379 -19.57 -21.37 4.72
N PRO A 380 -19.56 -22.32 5.66
CA PRO A 380 -19.80 -23.72 5.33
C PRO A 380 -21.29 -23.91 5.03
N THR A 381 -21.68 -23.79 3.77
CA THR A 381 -22.92 -24.40 3.28
C THR A 381 -22.58 -25.81 2.81
N GLY A 382 -23.25 -26.78 3.42
CA GLY A 382 -22.91 -28.18 3.35
C GLY A 382 -23.00 -28.78 1.94
N ASN A 383 -22.24 -29.87 1.81
CA ASN A 383 -22.31 -30.91 0.79
C ASN A 383 -21.78 -30.54 -0.60
N ALA A 384 -20.48 -30.80 -0.81
CA ALA A 384 -19.97 -31.14 -2.13
C ALA A 384 -18.91 -32.24 -2.04
N THR A 385 -19.17 -33.28 -2.82
CA THR A 385 -18.44 -34.53 -2.98
C THR A 385 -16.99 -34.31 -3.45
N THR A 386 -16.10 -35.11 -2.91
CA THR A 386 -14.67 -35.21 -3.21
C THR A 386 -14.38 -35.30 -4.71
N ASN A 387 -13.79 -34.24 -5.29
CA ASN A 387 -13.07 -34.29 -6.56
C ASN A 387 -11.79 -33.45 -6.47
N LYS A 388 -10.72 -34.00 -7.06
CA LYS A 388 -9.32 -33.54 -7.10
C LYS A 388 -9.12 -32.04 -6.81
N GLN A 389 -8.54 -31.73 -5.65
CA GLN A 389 -8.07 -30.39 -5.30
C GLN A 389 -6.97 -29.97 -6.28
N ASP A 390 -7.31 -29.17 -7.28
CA ASP A 390 -6.35 -28.31 -7.96
C ASP A 390 -5.75 -27.38 -6.90
N LYS A 391 -4.56 -27.72 -6.41
CA LYS A 391 -3.80 -26.84 -5.50
C LYS A 391 -3.58 -25.53 -6.23
N GLN A 392 -4.27 -24.47 -5.80
CA GLN A 392 -4.01 -23.13 -6.30
C GLN A 392 -2.52 -22.80 -6.13
N PRO A 393 -1.88 -22.19 -7.15
CA PRO A 393 -0.47 -21.82 -7.06
C PRO A 393 -0.26 -20.85 -5.89
N PRO A 394 0.90 -20.92 -5.21
CA PRO A 394 1.19 -20.03 -4.08
C PRO A 394 1.19 -18.57 -4.53
N ILE A 395 0.73 -17.69 -3.63
CA ILE A 395 0.72 -16.23 -3.87
C ILE A 395 2.16 -15.72 -3.96
N GLY A 396 3.04 -16.23 -3.09
CA GLY A 396 4.42 -15.79 -2.99
C GLY A 396 5.21 -16.55 -1.93
N GLN A 397 6.40 -16.03 -1.63
CA GLN A 397 7.34 -16.59 -0.66
C GLN A 397 7.88 -15.50 0.27
N ILE A 398 8.29 -15.91 1.46
CA ILE A 398 9.03 -15.10 2.42
C ILE A 398 10.38 -15.76 2.64
N THR A 399 11.46 -14.99 2.51
CA THR A 399 12.81 -15.42 2.83
C THR A 399 13.29 -14.69 4.07
N VAL A 400 13.82 -15.42 5.04
CA VAL A 400 14.35 -14.86 6.29
C VAL A 400 15.83 -15.17 6.42
N GLU A 401 16.63 -14.13 6.62
CA GLU A 401 18.07 -14.19 6.82
C GLU A 401 18.47 -13.47 8.11
N ARG A 402 19.37 -14.07 8.90
CA ARG A 402 19.91 -13.42 10.10
C ARG A 402 21.09 -12.52 9.73
N LEU A 403 21.01 -11.26 10.13
CA LEU A 403 22.05 -10.26 9.85
C LEU A 403 23.15 -10.28 10.91
N PRO A 404 24.38 -9.79 10.59
CA PRO A 404 25.49 -9.68 11.56
C PRO A 404 25.15 -8.86 12.82
N SER A 405 24.21 -7.92 12.70
CA SER A 405 23.71 -7.10 13.83
C SER A 405 22.83 -7.86 14.82
N GLY A 406 22.48 -9.12 14.53
CA GLY A 406 21.54 -9.93 15.31
C GLY A 406 20.06 -9.73 14.95
N LYS A 407 19.75 -8.74 14.10
CA LYS A 407 18.41 -8.54 13.48
C LYS A 407 18.18 -9.53 12.33
N TYR A 408 16.98 -9.52 11.78
CA TYR A 408 16.61 -10.37 10.63
C TYR A 408 16.17 -9.51 9.45
N SER A 409 16.66 -9.87 8.25
CA SER A 409 16.14 -9.40 6.97
C SER A 409 15.03 -10.33 6.52
N VAL A 410 13.84 -9.79 6.27
CA VAL A 410 12.66 -10.54 5.83
C VAL A 410 12.25 -10.02 4.46
N THR A 411 12.47 -10.83 3.43
CA THR A 411 12.14 -10.47 2.04
C THR A 411 10.86 -11.17 1.64
N PHE A 412 9.84 -10.40 1.26
CA PHE A 412 8.58 -10.88 0.73
C PHE A 412 8.66 -10.82 -0.80
N CYS A 413 8.32 -11.90 -1.49
CA CYS A 413 8.35 -11.99 -2.95
C CYS A 413 7.05 -12.57 -3.50
N LEU A 414 6.39 -11.88 -4.44
CA LEU A 414 5.26 -12.43 -5.18
C LEU A 414 5.70 -13.56 -6.10
N SER A 415 4.79 -14.49 -6.38
CA SER A 415 4.96 -15.39 -7.50
C SER A 415 4.98 -14.59 -8.82
N GLU A 416 5.74 -15.06 -9.81
CA GLU A 416 5.80 -14.43 -11.13
C GLU A 416 4.41 -14.34 -11.80
N LYS A 417 3.53 -15.31 -11.53
CA LYS A 417 2.15 -15.29 -12.03
C LYS A 417 1.38 -14.10 -11.45
N GLU A 418 1.44 -13.91 -10.14
CA GLU A 418 0.71 -12.85 -9.46
C GLU A 418 1.30 -11.46 -9.77
N LYS A 419 2.63 -11.35 -9.83
CA LYS A 419 3.33 -10.13 -10.27
C LYS A 419 2.89 -9.71 -11.68
N LYS A 420 2.83 -10.65 -12.63
CA LYS A 420 2.35 -10.38 -14.00
C LYS A 420 0.88 -10.00 -14.04
N LYS A 421 0.04 -10.63 -13.21
CA LYS A 421 -1.39 -10.32 -13.08
C LYS A 421 -1.60 -8.86 -12.66
N ARG A 422 -0.99 -8.44 -11.54
CA ARG A 422 -1.06 -7.06 -11.03
C ARG A 422 -0.55 -6.05 -12.04
N LEU A 423 0.56 -6.37 -12.70
CA LEU A 423 1.14 -5.54 -13.76
C LEU A 423 0.17 -5.36 -14.94
N CYS A 424 -0.47 -6.43 -15.40
CA CYS A 424 -1.46 -6.37 -16.48
C CYS A 424 -2.63 -5.45 -16.10
N GLN A 425 -3.19 -5.62 -14.91
CA GLN A 425 -4.32 -4.82 -14.40
C GLN A 425 -3.97 -3.33 -14.27
N LEU A 426 -2.76 -3.01 -13.79
CA LEU A 426 -2.24 -1.64 -13.76
C LEU A 426 -2.15 -1.04 -15.16
N LEU A 427 -1.54 -1.77 -16.10
CA LEU A 427 -1.35 -1.30 -17.47
C LEU A 427 -2.68 -1.11 -18.21
N GLU A 428 -3.62 -2.05 -18.06
CA GLU A 428 -4.96 -1.98 -18.64
C GLU A 428 -5.77 -0.82 -18.08
N THR A 429 -5.70 -0.58 -16.77
CA THR A 429 -6.41 0.54 -16.15
C THR A 429 -5.87 1.88 -16.64
N ILE A 430 -4.55 2.04 -16.74
CA ILE A 430 -3.94 3.26 -17.30
C ILE A 430 -4.31 3.43 -18.77
N LYS A 431 -4.31 2.35 -19.55
CA LYS A 431 -4.67 2.36 -20.98
C LYS A 431 -6.13 2.75 -21.21
N ASN A 432 -7.06 2.24 -20.41
CA ASN A 432 -8.49 2.44 -20.63
C ASN A 432 -9.00 3.74 -19.97
N GLY A 433 -8.26 4.27 -18.98
CA GLY A 433 -8.59 5.52 -18.30
C GLY A 433 -9.25 5.29 -16.94
N PHE A 434 -9.50 6.40 -16.24
CA PHE A 434 -9.98 6.35 -14.85
C PHE A 434 -11.42 6.81 -14.73
N ALA A 435 -12.19 6.10 -13.90
CA ALA A 435 -13.47 6.56 -13.40
C ALA A 435 -13.21 7.65 -12.34
N VAL A 436 -13.71 8.86 -12.59
CA VAL A 436 -13.50 10.01 -11.71
C VAL A 436 -14.83 10.47 -11.16
N GLN A 437 -14.91 10.51 -9.84
CA GLN A 437 -15.99 11.20 -9.15
C GLN A 437 -15.39 12.33 -8.33
N SER A 438 -15.82 13.55 -8.60
CA SER A 438 -15.34 14.76 -7.90
C SER A 438 -16.50 15.71 -7.66
N SER A 439 -16.72 16.13 -6.42
CA SER A 439 -17.74 17.14 -6.09
C SER A 439 -19.14 16.84 -6.65
N ASN A 440 -19.56 15.56 -6.60
CA ASN A 440 -20.82 15.06 -7.16
C ASN A 440 -20.94 15.12 -8.70
N GLU A 441 -19.86 15.44 -9.41
CA GLU A 441 -19.78 15.36 -10.87
C GLU A 441 -19.18 14.01 -11.29
N LEU A 442 -19.80 13.42 -12.30
CA LEU A 442 -19.27 12.24 -12.97
C LEU A 442 -18.32 12.72 -14.08
N ASN A 443 -17.03 12.44 -13.91
CA ASN A 443 -15.99 12.77 -14.87
C ASN A 443 -15.26 11.48 -15.29
N SER A 444 -14.41 11.58 -16.32
CA SER A 444 -13.52 10.50 -16.69
C SER A 444 -12.18 11.05 -17.15
N LEU A 445 -11.14 10.23 -16.99
CA LEU A 445 -9.82 10.47 -17.56
C LEU A 445 -9.55 9.39 -18.60
N VAL A 446 -10.27 9.45 -19.72
CA VAL A 446 -10.08 8.55 -20.86
C VAL A 446 -8.96 9.08 -21.76
N PRO A 447 -7.95 8.28 -22.09
CA PRO A 447 -6.87 8.70 -22.98
C PRO A 447 -7.37 9.12 -24.35
N LEU A 448 -6.90 10.26 -24.87
CA LEU A 448 -7.04 10.63 -26.29
C LEU A 448 -5.78 10.28 -27.09
N PHE A 449 -4.64 10.29 -26.40
CA PHE A 449 -3.35 9.85 -26.92
C PHE A 449 -2.57 9.18 -25.79
N LEU A 450 -1.91 8.07 -26.09
CA LEU A 450 -1.11 7.34 -25.11
C LEU A 450 0.11 6.73 -25.79
N VAL A 451 1.27 6.86 -25.16
CA VAL A 451 2.47 6.12 -25.51
C VAL A 451 2.93 5.33 -24.30
N ALA A 452 3.05 4.01 -24.45
CA ALA A 452 3.67 3.13 -23.48
C ALA A 452 4.97 2.57 -24.06
N ALA A 453 6.01 2.44 -23.25
CA ALA A 453 7.27 1.87 -23.70
C ALA A 453 8.00 1.08 -22.62
N VAL A 454 8.72 0.07 -23.06
CA VAL A 454 9.67 -0.68 -22.24
C VAL A 454 10.96 0.13 -22.12
N VAL A 455 11.39 0.40 -20.87
CA VAL A 455 12.54 1.24 -20.56
C VAL A 455 13.52 0.56 -19.62
N LYS A 456 14.80 0.91 -19.75
CA LYS A 456 15.90 0.44 -18.88
C LYS A 456 15.87 1.07 -17.49
N VAL A 457 15.27 2.25 -17.37
CA VAL A 457 15.16 3.03 -16.12
C VAL A 457 13.69 3.44 -15.99
N PRO A 458 13.06 3.31 -14.81
CA PRO A 458 11.64 3.65 -14.60
C PRO A 458 11.45 5.19 -14.56
N SER A 459 11.64 5.83 -15.72
CA SER A 459 11.61 7.28 -15.88
C SER A 459 10.56 7.69 -16.91
N PRO A 460 9.85 8.82 -16.73
CA PRO A 460 8.80 9.27 -17.63
C PRO A 460 9.37 9.88 -18.92
N VAL A 461 9.97 9.05 -19.78
CA VAL A 461 10.86 9.49 -20.88
C VAL A 461 10.19 10.44 -21.87
N PHE A 462 8.90 10.24 -22.17
CA PHE A 462 8.17 11.06 -23.13
C PHE A 462 7.62 12.36 -22.54
N HIS A 463 7.62 12.50 -21.20
CA HIS A 463 6.94 13.60 -20.52
C HIS A 463 7.48 14.96 -20.94
N SER A 464 8.79 15.10 -21.08
CA SER A 464 9.44 16.36 -21.42
C SER A 464 9.28 16.75 -22.89
N TYR A 465 9.03 15.79 -23.79
CA TYR A 465 8.96 16.03 -25.23
C TYR A 465 7.54 16.38 -25.68
N PHE A 466 6.51 15.83 -25.04
CA PHE A 466 5.14 15.98 -25.52
C PHE A 466 4.56 17.38 -25.28
N HIS A 467 4.12 17.97 -26.39
CA HIS A 467 3.32 19.19 -26.47
C HIS A 467 2.16 18.97 -27.44
N ILE A 468 1.19 19.88 -27.43
CA ILE A 468 0.11 19.89 -28.41
C ILE A 468 0.06 21.21 -29.17
N ALA A 469 -0.42 21.14 -30.41
CA ALA A 469 -0.89 22.28 -31.18
C ALA A 469 -2.32 22.00 -31.65
N LYS A 470 -3.16 23.04 -31.77
CA LYS A 470 -4.49 22.90 -32.37
C LYS A 470 -4.39 23.10 -33.87
N ARG A 471 -5.02 22.22 -34.64
CA ARG A 471 -5.19 22.39 -36.08
C ARG A 471 -6.45 23.21 -36.38
N ASN A 472 -6.53 23.72 -37.62
CA ASN A 472 -7.68 24.49 -38.10
C ASN A 472 -8.99 23.68 -38.14
N ASP A 473 -8.91 22.35 -38.25
CA ASP A 473 -10.04 21.42 -38.24
C ASP A 473 -10.51 21.06 -36.81
N GLY A 474 -9.93 21.66 -35.78
CA GLY A 474 -10.24 21.40 -34.37
C GLY A 474 -9.58 20.15 -33.79
N THR A 475 -8.84 19.38 -34.57
CA THR A 475 -8.05 18.25 -34.05
C THR A 475 -6.81 18.73 -33.31
N ILE A 476 -6.33 17.92 -32.36
CA ILE A 476 -5.06 18.19 -31.69
C ILE A 476 -3.92 17.49 -32.42
N TRP A 477 -2.80 18.18 -32.55
CA TRP A 477 -1.55 17.67 -33.08
C TRP A 477 -0.58 17.43 -31.93
N VAL A 478 -0.15 16.18 -31.70
CA VAL A 478 0.89 15.85 -30.71
C VAL A 478 2.29 16.00 -31.30
N LEU A 479 3.15 16.75 -30.59
CA LEU A 479 4.52 17.07 -30.98
C LEU A 479 5.53 16.35 -30.06
N GLY A 480 6.75 16.15 -30.55
CA GLY A 480 7.87 15.60 -29.77
C GLY A 480 7.94 14.07 -29.69
N LEU A 481 7.09 13.34 -30.41
CA LEU A 481 7.12 11.87 -30.44
C LEU A 481 8.45 11.32 -30.97
N ALA A 482 8.91 11.82 -32.11
CA ALA A 482 10.17 11.37 -32.73
C ALA A 482 11.38 11.60 -31.81
N ASP A 483 11.41 12.69 -31.04
CA ASP A 483 12.49 12.97 -30.10
C ASP A 483 12.46 12.05 -28.89
N GLY A 484 11.26 11.73 -28.40
CA GLY A 484 11.08 10.72 -27.35
C GLY A 484 11.56 9.34 -27.78
N LEU A 485 11.26 8.93 -29.03
CA LEU A 485 11.67 7.62 -29.58
C LEU A 485 13.20 7.47 -29.72
N LYS A 486 13.94 8.58 -29.83
CA LYS A 486 15.41 8.59 -29.87
C LYS A 486 16.05 8.40 -28.49
N ASN A 487 15.27 8.41 -27.40
CA ASN A 487 15.81 8.34 -26.05
C ASN A 487 16.51 6.98 -25.77
N SER A 488 17.74 7.03 -25.25
CA SER A 488 18.60 5.85 -25.05
C SER A 488 18.12 4.88 -23.95
N TRP A 489 17.18 5.31 -23.11
CA TRP A 489 16.54 4.46 -22.11
C TRP A 489 15.49 3.52 -22.72
N LEU A 490 14.99 3.79 -23.93
CA LEU A 490 14.11 2.87 -24.64
C LEU A 490 14.84 1.58 -25.02
N VAL A 491 14.11 0.47 -24.97
CA VAL A 491 14.62 -0.85 -25.32
C VAL A 491 14.32 -1.11 -26.80
N LYS A 492 15.35 -1.41 -27.60
CA LYS A 492 15.17 -1.54 -29.07
C LYS A 492 14.69 -2.91 -29.56
N ASN A 493 14.53 -3.90 -28.67
CA ASN A 493 13.89 -5.21 -28.90
C ASN A 493 13.59 -5.86 -27.53
N ALA A 494 12.33 -6.18 -27.23
CA ALA A 494 11.94 -6.68 -25.90
C ALA A 494 12.30 -8.17 -25.64
N LYS A 495 12.94 -8.85 -26.60
CA LYS A 495 13.28 -10.30 -26.51
C LYS A 495 14.63 -10.64 -25.84
N ASP A 496 15.44 -9.65 -25.45
CA ASP A 496 16.72 -9.93 -24.77
C ASP A 496 16.53 -10.20 -23.27
N GLY A 497 15.81 -11.28 -22.97
CA GLY A 497 15.63 -11.83 -21.63
C GLY A 497 16.08 -13.29 -21.58
N ASN A 498 17.37 -13.46 -21.25
CA ASN A 498 18.04 -14.68 -20.75
C ASN A 498 18.68 -15.67 -21.77
N GLY A 499 20.02 -15.67 -21.84
CA GLY A 499 20.84 -16.91 -21.87
C GLY A 499 21.38 -17.45 -23.22
N LYS A 500 22.71 -17.35 -23.39
CA LYS A 500 23.63 -18.11 -24.27
C LYS A 500 23.78 -17.62 -25.73
N THR A 501 24.96 -17.06 -25.99
CA THR A 501 25.63 -17.06 -27.30
C THR A 501 25.80 -18.49 -27.78
N GLY A 502 24.88 -18.95 -28.63
CA GLY A 502 25.03 -20.14 -29.45
C GLY A 502 25.50 -19.74 -30.83
N GLU A 503 26.56 -20.39 -31.29
CA GLU A 503 27.18 -20.22 -32.60
C GLU A 503 26.22 -20.47 -33.77
N GLN A 504 26.65 -19.95 -34.92
CA GLN A 504 26.02 -19.98 -36.23
C GLN A 504 25.44 -21.35 -36.64
N GLY A 505 24.24 -21.32 -37.21
CA GLY A 505 23.69 -22.39 -38.04
C GLY A 505 22.72 -21.78 -39.04
N GLY A 506 23.06 -21.83 -40.33
CA GLY A 506 22.33 -21.16 -41.40
C GLY A 506 21.06 -21.87 -41.88
N GLY A 507 20.29 -21.14 -42.68
CA GLY A 507 19.28 -21.70 -43.59
C GLY A 507 17.86 -21.20 -43.35
N GLY A 508 17.35 -20.37 -44.27
CA GLY A 508 15.91 -20.18 -44.49
C GLY A 508 15.42 -18.75 -44.34
N ASP A 509 15.48 -17.98 -45.44
CA ASP A 509 14.80 -16.70 -45.59
C ASP A 509 13.27 -16.87 -45.50
N VAL A 510 12.67 -16.33 -44.44
CA VAL A 510 11.28 -15.88 -44.43
C VAL A 510 11.29 -14.41 -44.03
N LYS A 511 11.28 -13.51 -45.03
CA LYS A 511 11.15 -12.07 -44.84
C LYS A 511 9.73 -11.71 -44.37
N GLY A 512 9.51 -11.77 -43.07
CA GLY A 512 8.52 -10.95 -42.38
C GLY A 512 9.27 -9.90 -41.55
N GLU A 513 9.26 -8.64 -41.96
CA GLU A 513 9.94 -7.55 -41.23
C GLU A 513 9.33 -7.39 -39.82
N SER A 514 10.11 -7.68 -38.76
CA SER A 514 9.65 -7.57 -37.38
C SER A 514 9.58 -6.11 -36.94
N VAL A 515 8.37 -5.59 -36.72
CA VAL A 515 8.13 -4.29 -36.09
C VAL A 515 8.71 -4.28 -34.67
N ASN A 516 9.45 -3.24 -34.30
CA ASN A 516 9.96 -3.06 -32.94
C ASN A 516 8.76 -2.93 -31.98
N SER A 517 8.66 -3.89 -31.08
CA SER A 517 7.46 -4.16 -30.31
C SER A 517 7.50 -3.68 -28.86
N SER A 518 8.52 -2.89 -28.52
CA SER A 518 8.74 -2.36 -27.17
C SER A 518 8.05 -1.03 -26.90
N VAL A 519 7.42 -0.41 -27.91
CA VAL A 519 6.68 0.84 -27.80
C VAL A 519 5.26 0.62 -28.35
N TYR A 520 4.26 1.02 -27.58
CA TYR A 520 2.86 1.04 -27.95
C TYR A 520 2.37 2.48 -28.07
N ILE A 521 1.62 2.77 -29.14
CA ILE A 521 1.01 4.07 -29.36
C ILE A 521 -0.48 3.89 -29.61
N PHE A 522 -1.29 4.70 -28.92
CA PHE A 522 -2.72 4.84 -29.15
C PHE A 522 -3.05 6.29 -29.49
N LYS A 523 -3.92 6.49 -30.49
CA LYS A 523 -4.63 7.75 -30.75
C LYS A 523 -6.11 7.52 -30.96
N SER A 524 -6.90 8.47 -30.48
CA SER A 524 -8.28 8.66 -30.93
C SER A 524 -8.32 9.39 -32.28
N SER A 525 -9.48 9.39 -32.94
CA SER A 525 -9.72 10.14 -34.19
C SER A 525 -9.57 11.65 -34.04
N ARG A 526 -9.60 12.18 -32.80
CA ARG A 526 -9.42 13.60 -32.50
C ARG A 526 -7.94 14.02 -32.43
N VAL A 527 -7.03 13.05 -32.51
CA VAL A 527 -5.59 13.28 -32.39
C VAL A 527 -4.87 12.93 -33.68
N SER A 528 -3.99 13.83 -34.08
CA SER A 528 -3.03 13.64 -35.15
C SER A 528 -1.61 13.79 -34.61
N TRP A 529 -0.62 13.26 -35.33
CA TRP A 529 0.80 13.48 -35.03
C TRP A 529 1.60 13.48 -36.33
N SER A 530 2.86 13.92 -36.28
CA SER A 530 3.78 13.85 -37.43
C SER A 530 4.29 12.42 -37.59
N GLU A 531 3.70 11.66 -38.49
CA GLU A 531 4.34 10.44 -38.97
C GLU A 531 5.53 10.83 -39.83
N GLU A 532 6.71 10.95 -39.22
CA GLU A 532 7.94 10.89 -39.98
C GLU A 532 8.03 9.45 -40.50
N SER A 533 8.00 9.29 -41.83
CA SER A 533 7.91 8.01 -42.55
C SER A 533 8.98 6.97 -42.19
N GLY A 534 9.99 7.34 -41.40
CA GLY A 534 11.00 6.45 -40.83
C GLY A 534 10.61 5.70 -39.55
N PHE A 535 9.60 6.14 -38.78
CA PHE A 535 9.34 5.62 -37.43
C PHE A 535 8.21 4.59 -37.31
N ARG A 536 7.47 4.30 -38.39
CA ARG A 536 6.39 3.28 -38.37
C ARG A 536 6.87 1.86 -38.01
N LYS A 537 8.17 1.59 -38.13
CA LYS A 537 8.79 0.31 -37.72
C LYS A 537 9.20 0.28 -36.24
N GLU A 538 9.07 1.40 -35.51
CA GLU A 538 9.57 1.55 -34.15
C GLU A 538 8.52 1.35 -33.04
N PHE A 539 7.23 1.20 -33.40
CA PHE A 539 6.13 1.03 -32.45
C PHE A 539 5.02 0.12 -32.98
N THR A 540 4.17 -0.37 -32.09
CA THR A 540 2.93 -1.09 -32.39
C THR A 540 1.70 -0.28 -31.96
N GLU A 541 0.60 -0.40 -32.70
CA GLU A 541 -0.72 0.09 -32.30
C GLU A 541 -1.60 -1.03 -31.70
N ASN A 542 -1.10 -2.26 -31.68
CA ASN A 542 -1.77 -3.41 -31.09
C ASN A 542 -1.29 -3.62 -29.64
N TRP A 543 -2.25 -3.63 -28.70
CA TRP A 543 -1.95 -3.72 -27.27
C TRP A 543 -1.46 -5.11 -26.86
N GLU A 544 -2.07 -6.16 -27.41
CA GLU A 544 -1.70 -7.55 -27.14
C GLU A 544 -0.28 -7.85 -27.62
N ASP A 545 0.13 -7.27 -28.74
CA ASP A 545 1.49 -7.33 -29.26
C ASP A 545 2.46 -6.69 -28.27
N PHE A 546 2.16 -5.50 -27.75
CA PHE A 546 2.99 -4.85 -26.75
C PHE A 546 3.13 -5.71 -25.47
N LEU A 547 2.02 -6.20 -24.91
CA LEU A 547 2.04 -7.05 -23.71
C LEU A 547 2.82 -8.35 -23.93
N ARG A 548 2.58 -9.03 -25.07
CA ARG A 548 3.27 -10.29 -25.42
C ARG A 548 4.77 -10.08 -25.53
N ASN A 549 5.20 -9.01 -26.18
CA ASN A 549 6.61 -8.70 -26.35
C ASN A 549 7.27 -8.27 -25.04
N PHE A 550 6.51 -7.67 -24.12
CA PHE A 550 6.97 -7.34 -22.78
C PHE A 550 7.12 -8.56 -21.85
N GLY A 551 6.55 -9.72 -22.23
CA GLY A 551 6.64 -10.97 -21.45
C GLY A 551 5.40 -11.28 -20.60
N ILE A 552 4.28 -10.58 -20.86
CA ILE A 552 2.96 -10.86 -20.30
C ILE A 552 2.21 -11.70 -21.34
N GLN A 553 2.12 -13.03 -21.12
CA GLN A 553 1.29 -13.90 -21.95
C GLN A 553 -0.09 -14.04 -21.31
N ASN A 554 -1.15 -13.84 -22.09
CA ASN A 554 -2.52 -14.11 -21.65
C ASN A 554 -2.67 -15.62 -21.41
N GLY A 555 -2.62 -16.03 -20.15
CA GLY A 555 -3.24 -17.29 -19.74
C GLY A 555 -4.75 -17.07 -19.73
N SER A 556 -5.42 -17.44 -20.82
CA SER A 556 -6.88 -17.59 -20.97
C SER A 556 -7.71 -17.02 -19.81
N THR A 557 -7.91 -15.71 -19.78
CA THR A 557 -9.04 -15.10 -19.07
C THR A 557 -10.25 -15.23 -19.97
N ASN A 558 -11.32 -15.84 -19.42
CA ASN A 558 -12.59 -16.02 -20.08
C ASN A 558 -13.05 -14.72 -20.78
N GLN A 559 -13.20 -14.79 -22.10
CA GLN A 559 -14.09 -13.89 -22.80
C GLN A 559 -15.50 -14.12 -22.25
N SER A 560 -15.95 -13.24 -21.36
CA SER A 560 -17.38 -13.10 -21.08
C SER A 560 -17.78 -11.65 -21.25
N ASN A 561 -18.64 -11.45 -22.25
CA ASN A 561 -19.51 -10.31 -22.51
C ASN A 561 -18.87 -8.98 -22.91
N CYS A 562 -18.49 -8.91 -24.18
CA CYS A 562 -18.82 -7.76 -25.03
C CYS A 562 -19.45 -8.32 -26.31
N GLN A 563 -20.75 -8.65 -26.27
CA GLN A 563 -21.52 -8.79 -27.52
C GLN A 563 -21.89 -7.39 -27.98
N GLU A 564 -21.48 -7.06 -29.20
CA GLU A 564 -21.96 -5.94 -29.98
C GLU A 564 -23.48 -5.97 -30.05
N SER A 565 -24.16 -4.98 -29.47
CA SER A 565 -25.56 -4.71 -29.74
C SER A 565 -25.68 -3.79 -30.94
N THR A 566 -25.55 -4.34 -32.14
CA THR A 566 -26.07 -3.69 -33.35
C THR A 566 -27.59 -3.82 -33.34
N HIS A 567 -28.29 -2.84 -32.76
CA HIS A 567 -29.72 -2.66 -33.00
C HIS A 567 -29.90 -1.71 -34.19
N GLU A 568 -30.22 -2.28 -35.36
CA GLU A 568 -30.87 -1.55 -36.44
C GLU A 568 -32.29 -1.13 -35.99
N PRO A 569 -32.74 0.10 -36.27
CA PRO A 569 -34.12 0.50 -36.04
C PRO A 569 -35.01 0.00 -37.19
N LYS A 570 -35.89 -0.96 -36.91
CA LYS A 570 -37.04 -1.24 -37.78
C LYS A 570 -38.14 -0.23 -37.47
N GLY A 571 -38.60 0.44 -38.52
CA GLY A 571 -39.59 1.52 -38.45
C GLY A 571 -41.04 1.05 -38.31
N ASN A 572 -41.85 2.09 -38.07
CA ASN A 572 -43.29 2.22 -38.25
C ASN A 572 -44.22 1.23 -37.55
N GLU A 573 -44.95 1.74 -36.55
CA GLU A 573 -46.40 1.55 -36.45
C GLU A 573 -47.01 2.71 -35.64
N THR A 574 -47.89 3.46 -36.30
CA THR A 574 -48.72 4.54 -35.73
C THR A 574 -49.87 3.93 -34.93
N PRO A 575 -50.34 4.56 -33.84
CA PRO A 575 -51.72 4.38 -33.40
C PRO A 575 -52.52 5.68 -33.60
N GLU A 576 -53.60 5.53 -34.37
CA GLU A 576 -54.74 6.45 -34.42
C GLU A 576 -55.38 6.63 -33.05
N GLY A 577 -56.01 7.79 -32.86
CA GLY A 577 -56.39 8.31 -31.56
C GLY A 577 -57.72 7.84 -30.98
N ALA A 578 -58.01 8.30 -29.77
CA ALA A 578 -59.37 8.43 -29.24
C ALA A 578 -59.43 9.41 -28.06
N LYS A 579 -60.04 10.58 -28.36
CA LYS A 579 -61.06 11.31 -27.59
C LYS A 579 -60.74 11.96 -26.23
N GLN A 580 -60.96 13.27 -26.24
CA GLN A 580 -61.37 14.14 -25.14
C GLN A 580 -62.55 13.56 -24.33
N ASN A 581 -62.57 13.86 -23.03
CA ASN A 581 -63.69 14.54 -22.38
C ASN A 581 -63.27 15.08 -21.00
N GLU A 582 -63.56 16.37 -20.83
CA GLU A 582 -63.76 17.21 -19.63
C GLU A 582 -62.73 17.22 -18.49
#